data_AF-A0A432FCR2-F1
#
_entry.id   AF-A0A432FCR2-F1
#
_cell.length_a   1.000
_cell.length_b   1.000
_cell.length_c   1.000
_cell.angle_alpha   90.00
_cell.angle_beta   90.00
_cell.angle_gamma   90.00
#
_symmetry.space_group_name_H-M   'P 1'
#
loop_
_entity.id
_entity.type
_entity.pdbx_description
1 polymer ?
#
loop_
_entity_poly.entity_id
_entity_poly.type
_entity_poly.pdbx_seq_one_letter_code
_entity_poly.pdbx_strand_id
1 'polypeptide(L)'
;TVREYKSEVERLRKEYHKVSKTKRDVVDVNISFEDYKGLKAHINLNYEGNNIKAAAATLRDANKDAVIILGQIKGEKHLIVVASSSQDCILILKSILEPLGGRGGGAPKLAMGAAPEIIRSL
;
A
#
# COMPACT_ATOMS: atom_id res chain seq x y z
N THR A 1 19.03 -22.62 -34.90
CA THR A 1 18.92 -23.51 -33.73
C THR A 1 19.31 -22.82 -32.40
N VAL A 2 20.57 -22.56 -32.03
CA VAL A 2 20.89 -21.89 -30.72
C VAL A 2 20.56 -20.39 -30.68
N ARG A 3 20.73 -19.68 -31.81
CA ARG A 3 20.47 -18.24 -31.91
C ARG A 3 18.97 -17.90 -31.80
N GLU A 4 18.12 -18.76 -32.35
CA GLU A 4 16.66 -18.67 -32.27
C GLU A 4 16.15 -18.92 -30.85
N TYR A 5 16.74 -19.87 -30.12
CA TYR A 5 16.41 -20.08 -28.71
C TYR A 5 16.77 -18.87 -27.85
N LYS A 6 17.89 -18.18 -28.13
CA LYS A 6 18.24 -16.94 -27.40
C LYS A 6 17.24 -15.82 -27.65
N SER A 7 16.80 -15.61 -28.90
CA SER A 7 15.79 -14.60 -29.20
C SER A 7 14.44 -14.92 -28.57
N GLU A 8 14.08 -16.21 -28.52
CA GLU A 8 12.82 -16.64 -27.93
C GLU A 8 12.82 -16.49 -26.40
N VAL A 9 13.93 -16.79 -25.74
CA VAL A 9 14.09 -16.53 -24.29
C VAL A 9 14.01 -15.03 -23.98
N GLU A 10 14.58 -14.16 -24.81
CA GLU A 10 14.43 -12.71 -24.62
C GLU A 10 13.00 -12.23 -24.83
N ARG A 11 12.29 -12.77 -25.83
CA ARG A 11 10.88 -12.47 -26.08
C ARG A 11 10.02 -12.85 -24.87
N LEU A 12 10.19 -14.08 -24.38
CA LEU A 12 9.47 -14.59 -23.21
C LEU A 12 9.77 -13.78 -21.94
N ARG A 13 11.00 -13.31 -21.74
CA ARG A 13 11.35 -12.41 -20.62
C ARG A 13 10.65 -11.06 -20.73
N LYS A 14 10.59 -10.47 -21.93
CA LYS A 14 9.89 -9.20 -22.18
C LYS A 14 8.39 -9.35 -21.97
N GLU A 15 7.80 -10.46 -22.42
CA GLU A 15 6.39 -10.77 -22.22
C GLU A 15 6.06 -11.03 -20.75
N TYR A 16 6.89 -11.82 -20.06
CA TYR A 16 6.76 -12.00 -18.61
C TYR A 16 6.81 -10.67 -17.86
N HIS A 17 7.74 -9.77 -18.22
CA HIS A 17 7.82 -8.44 -17.62
C HIS A 17 6.61 -7.55 -17.92
N LYS A 18 5.95 -7.72 -19.07
CA LYS A 18 4.68 -7.04 -19.39
C LYS A 18 3.53 -7.61 -18.57
N VAL A 19 3.41 -8.93 -18.48
CA VAL A 19 2.36 -9.61 -17.73
C VAL A 19 2.48 -9.36 -16.22
N SER A 20 3.70 -9.36 -15.68
CA SER A 20 3.93 -9.08 -14.25
C SER A 20 3.57 -7.64 -13.85
N LYS A 21 3.74 -6.67 -14.76
CA LYS A 21 3.24 -5.30 -14.57
C LYS A 21 1.71 -5.18 -14.62
N THR A 22 1.04 -6.17 -15.21
CA THR A 22 -0.41 -6.17 -15.46
C THR A 22 -1.19 -6.96 -14.40
N LYS A 23 -0.52 -7.71 -13.52
CA LYS A 23 -1.13 -8.24 -12.29
C LYS A 23 -1.43 -7.08 -11.34
N ARG A 24 -2.55 -6.40 -11.58
CA ARG A 24 -3.19 -5.54 -10.59
C ARG A 24 -3.91 -6.46 -9.63
N ASP A 25 -3.59 -6.36 -8.35
CA ASP A 25 -4.44 -6.99 -7.35
C ASP A 25 -5.86 -6.42 -7.53
N VAL A 26 -6.86 -7.29 -7.60
CA VAL A 26 -8.26 -6.85 -7.53
C VAL A 26 -8.49 -6.45 -6.09
N VAL A 27 -8.66 -5.16 -5.86
CA VAL A 27 -8.92 -4.60 -4.53
C VAL A 27 -10.42 -4.45 -4.41
N ASP A 28 -11.01 -5.12 -3.42
CA ASP A 28 -12.41 -4.87 -3.08
C ASP A 28 -12.52 -3.46 -2.50
N VAL A 29 -13.37 -2.64 -3.12
CA VAL A 29 -13.58 -1.24 -2.72
C VAL A 29 -14.67 -1.09 -1.66
N ASN A 30 -15.45 -2.15 -1.41
CA ASN A 30 -16.50 -2.20 -0.40
C ASN A 30 -15.92 -2.61 0.95
N ILE A 31 -15.27 -1.66 1.61
CA ILE A 31 -14.61 -1.86 2.90
C ILE A 31 -15.44 -1.32 4.06
N SER A 32 -15.21 -1.83 5.27
CA SER A 32 -15.78 -1.27 6.49
C SER A 32 -15.04 0.01 6.90
N PHE A 33 -15.76 0.93 7.53
CA PHE A 33 -15.21 2.16 8.07
C PHE A 33 -15.50 2.28 9.55
N GLU A 34 -14.59 2.93 10.25
CA GLU A 34 -14.73 3.35 11.62
C GLU A 34 -14.75 4.88 11.67
N ASP A 35 -15.52 5.45 12.58
CA ASP A 35 -15.42 6.88 12.88
C ASP A 35 -14.32 7.10 13.91
N TYR A 36 -13.33 7.90 13.54
CA TYR A 36 -12.29 8.33 14.44
C TYR A 36 -12.34 9.86 14.58
N LYS A 37 -13.00 10.34 15.65
CA LYS A 37 -13.12 11.77 15.96
C LYS A 37 -13.76 12.57 14.81
N GLY A 38 -14.79 12.00 14.17
CA GLY A 38 -15.47 12.60 13.02
C GLY A 38 -14.75 12.39 11.69
N LEU A 39 -13.68 11.60 11.65
CA LEU A 39 -13.01 11.18 10.43
C LEU A 39 -13.39 9.73 10.12
N LYS A 40 -13.94 9.51 8.93
CA LYS A 40 -14.17 8.18 8.40
C LYS A 40 -12.82 7.54 8.06
N ALA A 41 -12.48 6.43 8.72
CA ALA A 41 -11.22 5.74 8.53
C ALA A 41 -11.45 4.27 8.17
N HIS A 42 -10.65 3.76 7.25
CA HIS A 42 -10.51 2.32 7.04
C HIS A 42 -9.11 1.90 7.48
N ILE A 43 -9.02 0.93 8.38
CA ILE A 43 -7.74 0.45 8.92
C ILE A 43 -7.65 -1.06 8.66
N ASN A 44 -6.67 -1.48 7.89
CA ASN A 44 -6.31 -2.88 7.73
C ASN A 44 -4.80 -3.04 7.82
N LEU A 45 -4.31 -3.45 9.00
CA LEU A 45 -2.88 -3.59 9.27
C LEU A 45 -2.28 -4.91 8.77
N ASN A 46 -3.06 -5.79 8.16
CA ASN A 46 -2.56 -7.06 7.63
C ASN A 46 -3.04 -7.29 6.20
N TYR A 47 -2.77 -6.32 5.33
CA TYR A 47 -3.07 -6.40 3.91
C TYR A 47 -2.17 -7.43 3.22
N GLU A 48 -2.79 -8.44 2.61
CA GLU A 48 -2.09 -9.58 1.99
C GLU A 48 -1.74 -9.35 0.51
N GLY A 49 -2.26 -8.29 -0.12
CA GLY A 49 -2.01 -8.03 -1.53
C GLY A 49 -0.56 -7.61 -1.85
N ASN A 50 -0.17 -7.77 -3.10
CA ASN A 50 1.21 -7.53 -3.57
C ASN A 50 1.57 -6.05 -3.61
N ASN A 51 0.61 -5.18 -3.93
CA ASN A 51 0.85 -3.75 -4.10
C ASN A 51 -0.02 -2.89 -3.17
N ILE A 52 0.35 -2.90 -1.89
CA ILE A 52 -0.30 -2.09 -0.83
C ILE A 52 -0.43 -0.60 -1.19
N LYS A 53 0.53 -0.03 -1.94
CA LYS A 53 0.50 1.38 -2.35
C LYS A 53 -0.59 1.65 -3.39
N ALA A 54 -0.67 0.79 -4.42
CA ALA A 54 -1.71 0.90 -5.43
C ALA A 54 -3.10 0.61 -4.83
N ALA A 55 -3.18 -0.33 -3.88
CA ALA A 55 -4.41 -0.63 -3.17
C ALA A 55 -4.91 0.56 -2.35
N ALA A 56 -4.05 1.17 -1.52
CA ALA A 56 -4.41 2.34 -0.75
C ALA A 56 -4.86 3.52 -1.65
N ALA A 57 -4.19 3.73 -2.78
CA ALA A 57 -4.60 4.75 -3.75
C ALA A 57 -5.98 4.46 -4.36
N THR A 58 -6.23 3.19 -4.72
CA THR A 58 -7.52 2.75 -5.28
C THR A 58 -8.66 2.93 -4.28
N LEU A 59 -8.45 2.51 -3.03
CA LEU A 59 -9.44 2.66 -1.95
C LEU A 59 -9.74 4.12 -1.64
N ARG A 60 -8.73 5.00 -1.64
CA ARG A 60 -8.88 6.45 -1.48
C ARG A 60 -9.71 7.05 -2.62
N ASP A 61 -9.45 6.64 -3.86
CA ASP A 61 -10.14 7.19 -5.03
C ASP A 61 -11.62 6.77 -5.04
N ALA A 62 -11.93 5.56 -4.56
CA ALA A 62 -13.29 5.08 -4.34
C ALA A 62 -13.98 5.76 -3.13
N ASN A 63 -13.22 6.15 -2.10
CA ASN A 63 -13.73 6.68 -0.84
C ASN A 63 -13.07 8.02 -0.48
N LYS A 64 -13.44 9.07 -1.22
CA LYS A 64 -12.78 10.40 -1.16
C LYS A 64 -12.88 11.09 0.20
N ASP A 65 -13.88 10.76 0.99
CA ASP A 65 -14.15 11.29 2.33
C ASP A 65 -13.38 10.56 3.44
N ALA A 66 -12.73 9.44 3.12
CA ALA A 66 -12.09 8.59 4.10
C ALA A 66 -10.56 8.75 4.17
N VAL A 67 -10.00 8.36 5.31
CA VAL A 67 -8.58 8.05 5.48
C VAL A 67 -8.41 6.54 5.37
N ILE A 68 -7.54 6.10 4.46
CA ILE A 68 -7.21 4.69 4.28
C ILE A 68 -5.85 4.43 4.91
N ILE A 69 -5.79 3.50 5.85
CA ILE A 69 -4.56 3.04 6.51
C ILE A 69 -4.42 1.56 6.23
N LEU A 70 -3.41 1.19 5.43
CA LEU A 70 -3.06 -0.20 5.18
C LEU A 70 -1.72 -0.52 5.82
N GLY A 71 -1.60 -1.71 6.40
CA GLY A 71 -0.36 -2.28 6.90
C GLY A 71 -0.05 -3.61 6.24
N GLN A 72 1.24 -3.92 6.12
CA GLN A 72 1.71 -5.20 5.59
C GLN A 72 3.02 -5.58 6.28
N ILE A 73 3.10 -6.81 6.78
CA ILE A 73 4.32 -7.34 7.36
C ILE A 73 5.29 -7.73 6.24
N LYS A 74 6.52 -7.19 6.29
CA LYS A 74 7.61 -7.52 5.36
C LYS A 74 8.88 -7.87 6.13
N GLY A 75 9.11 -9.18 6.30
CA GLY A 75 10.16 -9.67 7.18
C GLY A 75 9.87 -9.26 8.63
N GLU A 76 10.83 -8.60 9.26
CA GLU A 76 10.70 -8.12 10.65
C GLU A 76 10.06 -6.73 10.76
N LYS A 77 9.73 -6.09 9.64
CA LYS A 77 9.20 -4.72 9.63
C LYS A 77 7.72 -4.71 9.30
N HIS A 78 7.02 -3.73 9.85
CA HIS A 78 5.65 -3.44 9.47
C HIS A 78 5.63 -2.24 8.53
N LEU A 79 5.31 -2.48 7.25
CA LEU A 79 5.09 -1.42 6.26
C LEU A 79 3.70 -0.82 6.45
N ILE A 80 3.60 0.50 6.53
CA ILE A 80 2.34 1.23 6.68
C ILE A 80 2.19 2.21 5.52
N VAL A 81 1.00 2.26 4.93
CA VAL A 81 0.60 3.21 3.88
C VAL A 81 -0.64 3.96 4.36
N VAL A 82 -0.60 5.28 4.24
CA VAL A 82 -1.73 6.17 4.50
C VAL A 82 -2.11 6.87 3.21
N ALA A 83 -3.40 6.85 2.86
CA ALA A 83 -3.94 7.54 1.69
C ALA A 83 -5.24 8.26 2.02
N SER A 84 -5.34 9.53 1.65
CA SER A 84 -6.53 10.36 1.86
C SER A 84 -6.58 11.45 0.80
N SER A 85 -7.79 11.86 0.42
CA SER A 85 -8.01 13.01 -0.46
C SER A 85 -8.17 14.32 0.32
N SER A 86 -8.51 14.25 1.60
CA SER A 86 -8.89 15.39 2.45
C SER A 86 -7.88 15.70 3.55
N GLN A 87 -7.04 14.73 3.96
CA GLN A 87 -6.08 14.89 5.06
C GLN A 87 -4.63 14.80 4.59
N ASP A 88 -3.71 15.45 5.32
CA ASP A 88 -2.27 15.31 5.09
C ASP A 88 -1.76 13.97 5.62
N CYS A 89 -1.53 13.06 4.69
CA CYS A 89 -1.06 11.70 4.95
C CYS A 89 0.34 11.66 5.54
N ILE A 90 1.19 12.67 5.32
CA ILE A 90 2.54 12.73 5.90
C ILE A 90 2.42 12.93 7.42
N LEU A 91 1.53 13.84 7.85
CA LEU A 91 1.30 14.09 9.27
C LEU A 91 0.72 12.86 9.96
N ILE A 92 -0.32 12.26 9.38
CA ILE A 92 -0.94 11.04 9.93
C ILE A 92 0.08 9.90 10.03
N LEU A 93 0.86 9.65 8.97
CA LEU A 93 1.86 8.61 8.97
C LEU A 93 2.92 8.85 10.06
N LYS A 94 3.40 10.09 10.22
CA LYS A 94 4.36 10.42 11.28
C LYS A 94 3.78 10.16 12.66
N SER A 95 2.54 10.57 12.92
CA SER A 95 1.86 10.31 14.19
C SER A 95 1.72 8.81 14.51
N ILE A 96 1.59 7.95 13.48
CA ILE A 96 1.57 6.49 13.65
C ILE A 96 2.98 5.93 13.90
N LEU A 97 3.98 6.38 13.13
CA LEU A 97 5.31 5.76 13.12
C LEU A 97 6.26 6.28 14.20
N GLU A 98 6.20 7.55 14.58
CA GLU A 98 7.12 8.16 15.54
C GLU A 98 7.13 7.46 16.90
N PRO A 99 5.97 7.11 17.51
CA PRO A 99 5.93 6.38 18.77
C PRO A 99 6.56 4.98 18.68
N LEU A 100 6.63 4.42 17.48
CA LEU A 100 7.13 3.06 17.20
C LEU A 100 8.59 3.06 16.71
N GLY A 101 9.27 4.22 16.72
CA GLY A 101 10.61 4.37 16.16
C GLY A 101 10.66 4.16 14.63
N GLY A 102 9.51 4.20 13.95
CA GLY A 102 9.39 4.03 12.52
C GLY A 102 9.80 5.28 11.73
N ARG A 103 10.03 5.11 10.44
CA ARG A 103 10.37 6.20 9.52
C ARG A 103 9.60 6.07 8.20
N GLY A 104 9.28 7.20 7.59
CA GLY A 104 8.52 7.24 6.34
C GLY A 104 8.48 8.62 5.68
N GLY A 105 7.78 8.69 4.56
CA GLY A 105 7.60 9.90 3.78
C GLY A 105 6.63 9.69 2.61
N GLY A 106 6.51 10.68 1.74
CA GLY A 106 5.65 10.60 0.56
C GLY A 106 5.07 11.96 0.18
N ALA A 107 3.85 11.93 -0.33
CA ALA A 107 3.10 13.13 -0.71
C ALA A 107 1.92 13.35 0.26
N PRO A 108 1.38 14.58 0.36
CA PRO A 108 0.25 14.87 1.26
C PRO A 108 -0.99 13.98 1.04
N LYS A 109 -1.20 13.46 -0.18
CA LYS A 109 -2.34 12.57 -0.50
C LYS A 109 -2.04 11.08 -0.36
N LEU A 110 -0.78 10.71 -0.16
CA LEU A 110 -0.33 9.34 -0.02
C LEU A 110 1.09 9.28 0.56
N ALA A 111 1.23 8.70 1.74
CA ALA A 111 2.50 8.53 2.44
C ALA A 111 2.72 7.07 2.84
N MET A 112 3.99 6.65 2.93
CA MET A 112 4.36 5.29 3.31
C MET A 112 5.62 5.29 4.17
N GLY A 113 5.69 4.35 5.10
CA GLY A 113 6.87 4.13 5.92
C GLY A 113 6.89 2.75 6.54
N ALA A 114 7.90 2.48 7.36
CA ALA A 114 8.04 1.21 8.04
C ALA A 114 8.35 1.43 9.52
N ALA A 115 7.70 0.64 10.37
CA ALA A 115 8.04 0.49 11.78
C ALA A 115 8.90 -0.78 11.97
N PRO A 116 9.90 -0.74 12.88
CA PRO A 116 10.61 -1.94 13.32
C PRO A 116 9.72 -2.87 14.15
N GLU A 117 8.68 -2.35 14.79
CA GLU A 117 7.71 -3.13 15.56
C GLU A 117 6.50 -3.53 14.70
N ILE A 118 6.05 -4.79 14.85
CA ILE A 118 4.85 -5.29 14.19
C ILE A 118 3.61 -4.85 14.98
N ILE A 119 2.91 -3.85 14.44
CA ILE A 119 1.58 -3.43 14.93
C ILE A 119 0.57 -4.56 14.66
N ARG A 120 0.04 -5.21 15.70
CA ARG A 120 -0.92 -6.34 15.54
C ARG A 120 -2.38 -5.93 15.68
N SER A 121 -2.68 -4.79 16.30
CA SER A 121 -4.01 -4.17 16.37
C SER A 121 -3.91 -2.78 17.02
N LEU A 122 -4.79 -1.86 16.62
CA LEU A 122 -5.16 -0.67 17.40
C LEU A 122 -6.50 -0.92 18.09
#